data_AF-A0A7S4NVG2-F1
#
_entry.id   AF-A0A7S4NVG2-F1
#
_cell.length_a   1.000
_cell.length_b   1.000
_cell.length_c   1.000
_cell.angle_alpha   90.00
_cell.angle_beta   90.00
_cell.angle_gamma   90.00
#
_symmetry.space_group_name_H-M   'P 1'
#
loop_
_entity.id
_entity.type
_entity.pdbx_description
1 polymer ?
#
loop_
_entity_poly.entity_id
_entity_poly.type
_entity_poly.pdbx_seq_one_letter_code
_entity_poly.pdbx_strand_id
1 'polypeptide(L)'
;GEVAGGMGRATAVEEEGEEDSLLTFKPFMSAIFPPQTGGKHAVFKPGQAPEEELELDYIHGCHFEASCSNLLVTRLLHVVYSLANIAIVHDSSSSSQRFCWGHTDRVLSMALHPDQRLFATGQAGPDPLVFIWDSEEEEGKQVESSRGKS
;
A
#
# COMPACT_ATOMS: atom_id res chain seq x y z
N GLY A 1 -75.90 25.22 0.64
CA GLY A 1 -75.93 26.67 0.88
C GLY A 1 -74.55 27.09 1.30
N GLU A 2 -73.82 27.64 0.35
CA GLU A 2 -72.53 28.31 0.52
C GLU A 2 -72.69 29.52 1.45
N VAL A 3 -71.73 29.76 2.34
CA VAL A 3 -71.48 31.08 2.94
C VAL A 3 -69.97 31.31 2.99
N ALA A 4 -69.62 32.53 2.60
CA ALA A 4 -68.33 32.99 2.12
C ALA A 4 -67.42 33.56 3.23
N GLY A 5 -66.13 33.67 2.87
CA GLY A 5 -65.38 34.91 3.00
C GLY A 5 -64.61 35.15 4.29
N GLY A 6 -63.31 35.44 4.16
CA GLY A 6 -62.52 36.04 5.23
C GLY A 6 -61.02 36.02 4.95
N MET A 7 -60.48 37.19 4.60
CA MET A 7 -59.12 37.43 4.12
C MET A 7 -58.17 37.82 5.27
N GLY A 8 -56.93 37.32 5.21
CA GLY A 8 -55.74 38.00 5.76
C GLY A 8 -55.23 37.56 7.13
N ARG A 9 -53.96 37.13 7.17
CA ARG A 9 -52.83 37.87 7.79
C ARG A 9 -51.63 36.91 8.01
N ALA A 10 -50.47 37.31 7.51
CA ALA A 10 -49.21 36.60 7.69
C ALA A 10 -48.71 36.71 9.14
N THR A 11 -48.14 35.62 9.65
CA THR A 11 -47.17 35.61 10.74
C THR A 11 -46.04 34.67 10.36
N ALA A 12 -44.84 35.22 10.42
CA ALA A 12 -43.58 34.60 10.06
C ALA A 12 -43.00 33.76 11.21
N VAL A 13 -41.88 33.11 10.87
CA VAL A 13 -40.77 32.64 11.73
C VAL A 13 -41.08 31.38 12.57
N GLU A 14 -40.28 30.30 12.65
CA GLU A 14 -38.85 30.04 12.37
C GLU A 14 -38.69 28.59 11.85
N GLU A 15 -37.90 28.39 10.79
CA GLU A 15 -37.18 27.12 10.60
C GLU A 15 -35.78 27.32 11.19
N GLU A 16 -35.51 26.66 12.31
CA GLU A 16 -34.16 26.39 12.83
C GLU A 16 -33.93 24.89 12.61
N GLY A 17 -32.82 24.38 12.07
CA GLY A 17 -31.61 24.99 11.55
C GLY A 17 -30.77 23.81 11.05
N GLU A 18 -30.58 23.70 9.74
CA GLU A 18 -29.55 22.82 9.17
C GLU A 18 -28.25 23.62 9.24
N GLU A 19 -27.49 23.39 10.31
CA GLU A 19 -26.24 24.09 10.57
C GLU A 19 -25.23 23.77 9.47
N ASP A 20 -25.13 24.72 8.54
CA ASP A 20 -23.95 25.17 7.83
C ASP A 20 -22.65 24.45 8.22
N SER A 21 -22.34 23.38 7.50
CA SER A 21 -20.94 23.07 7.16
C SER A 21 -20.61 23.58 5.75
N LEU A 22 -21.17 24.74 5.41
CA LEU A 22 -20.60 25.65 4.42
C LEU A 22 -19.38 26.31 5.06
N LEU A 23 -18.23 26.22 4.40
CA LEU A 23 -16.98 26.95 4.70
C LEU A 23 -15.94 26.25 5.61
N THR A 24 -15.40 25.14 5.15
CA THR A 24 -13.94 25.07 5.00
C THR A 24 -13.60 24.45 3.65
N PHE A 25 -14.06 25.12 2.58
CA PHE A 25 -13.50 24.87 1.26
C PHE A 25 -12.05 25.34 1.27
N LYS A 26 -11.13 24.40 1.07
CA LYS A 26 -9.70 24.69 1.04
C LYS A 26 -9.41 25.57 -0.20
N PRO A 27 -8.57 26.62 -0.08
CA PRO A 27 -8.40 27.63 -1.13
C PRO A 27 -7.85 27.09 -2.46
N PHE A 28 -7.26 25.89 -2.46
CA PHE A 28 -6.75 25.25 -3.68
C PHE A 28 -7.85 24.58 -4.53
N MET A 29 -9.04 24.34 -3.98
CA MET A 29 -10.09 23.56 -4.64
C MET A 29 -10.86 24.38 -5.68
N SER A 30 -10.95 25.70 -5.51
CA SER A 30 -11.58 26.61 -6.48
C SER A 30 -10.64 27.10 -7.59
N ALA A 31 -9.36 26.70 -7.55
CA ALA A 31 -8.32 27.16 -8.48
C ALA A 31 -8.03 26.18 -9.63
N ILE A 32 -8.69 25.01 -9.65
CA ILE A 32 -8.45 23.98 -10.67
C ILE A 32 -9.50 24.15 -11.78
N PHE A 33 -9.15 24.90 -12.82
CA PHE A 33 -9.88 24.90 -14.07
C PHE A 33 -9.10 24.07 -15.10
N PRO A 34 -9.71 23.06 -15.74
CA PRO A 34 -9.05 22.40 -16.87
C PRO A 34 -8.81 23.45 -17.98
N PRO A 35 -7.66 23.40 -18.66
CA PRO A 35 -7.34 24.36 -19.72
C PRO A 35 -8.42 24.32 -20.82
N GLN A 36 -8.94 25.48 -21.21
CA GLN A 36 -10.04 25.60 -22.18
C GLN A 36 -9.63 25.28 -23.64
N THR A 37 -8.40 24.84 -23.88
CA THR A 37 -7.84 24.63 -25.21
C THR A 37 -7.79 23.14 -25.56
N GLY A 38 -8.87 22.64 -26.17
CA GLY A 38 -8.85 21.76 -27.34
C GLY A 38 -8.10 20.41 -27.32
N GLY A 39 -7.61 19.91 -26.19
CA GLY A 39 -7.09 18.54 -26.08
C GLY A 39 -8.19 17.57 -25.67
N LYS A 40 -8.26 16.39 -26.30
CA LYS A 40 -8.97 15.23 -25.73
C LYS A 40 -8.23 14.78 -24.47
N HIS A 41 -8.39 15.49 -23.37
CA HIS A 41 -7.94 14.98 -22.08
C HIS A 41 -8.83 13.81 -21.72
N ALA A 42 -8.21 12.68 -21.35
CA ALA A 42 -8.94 11.54 -20.84
C ALA A 42 -9.81 12.00 -19.67
N VAL A 43 -11.13 11.99 -19.86
CA VAL A 43 -12.07 12.24 -18.79
C VAL A 43 -12.08 10.98 -17.94
N PHE A 44 -11.25 10.96 -16.89
CA PHE A 44 -11.29 9.88 -15.91
C PHE A 44 -12.64 9.91 -15.22
N LYS A 45 -13.40 8.81 -15.32
CA LYS A 45 -14.65 8.68 -14.57
C LYS A 45 -14.30 8.58 -13.09
N PRO A 46 -14.90 9.41 -12.21
CA PRO A 46 -14.69 9.30 -10.78
C PRO A 46 -15.00 7.87 -10.31
N GLY A 47 -14.05 7.23 -9.64
CA GLY A 47 -14.20 5.85 -9.13
C GLY A 47 -13.86 4.74 -10.12
N GLN A 48 -13.42 5.04 -11.35
CA GLN A 48 -12.86 4.04 -12.25
C GLN A 48 -11.38 3.81 -11.91
N ALA A 49 -11.00 2.55 -11.66
CA ALA A 49 -9.59 2.18 -11.50
C ALA A 49 -8.82 2.43 -12.81
N PRO A 50 -7.52 2.80 -12.74
CA PRO A 50 -6.66 2.85 -13.91
C PRO A 50 -6.66 1.53 -14.67
N GLU A 51 -6.50 1.58 -15.99
CA GLU A 51 -6.33 0.38 -16.82
C GLU A 51 -4.93 -0.24 -16.68
N GLU A 52 -3.97 0.55 -16.18
CA GLU A 52 -2.59 0.15 -15.98
C GLU A 52 -2.37 -0.43 -14.59
N GLU A 53 -1.51 -1.45 -14.49
CA GLU A 53 -1.04 -2.03 -13.24
C GLU A 53 0.37 -1.53 -12.92
N LEU A 54 0.69 -1.44 -11.62
CA LEU A 54 2.02 -1.07 -11.17
C LEU A 54 2.73 -2.29 -10.64
N GLU A 55 3.95 -2.47 -11.11
CA GLU A 55 4.84 -3.56 -10.71
C GLU A 55 6.04 -2.96 -9.99
N LEU A 56 6.50 -3.64 -8.93
CA LEU A 56 7.73 -3.24 -8.26
C LEU A 56 8.92 -3.62 -9.13
N ASP A 57 9.65 -2.62 -9.60
CA ASP A 57 10.88 -2.81 -10.39
C ASP A 57 12.12 -2.94 -9.48
N TYR A 58 12.31 -1.99 -8.56
CA TYR A 58 13.51 -1.93 -7.74
C TYR A 58 13.28 -1.31 -6.36
N ILE A 59 13.93 -1.86 -5.34
CA ILE A 59 13.97 -1.31 -4.00
C ILE A 59 15.33 -0.67 -3.75
N HIS A 60 15.30 0.59 -3.33
CA HIS A 60 16.46 1.34 -2.88
C HIS A 60 16.51 1.45 -1.36
N GLY A 61 17.71 1.27 -0.80
CA GLY A 61 17.96 1.43 0.63
C GLY A 61 18.30 0.11 1.32
N CYS A 62 18.67 0.22 2.59
CA CYS A 62 19.04 -0.90 3.44
C CYS A 62 18.61 -0.59 4.87
N HIS A 63 18.27 -1.64 5.64
CA HIS A 63 17.89 -1.48 7.03
C HIS A 63 18.73 -2.40 7.93
N PHE A 64 19.53 -1.79 8.80
CA PHE A 64 20.50 -2.49 9.67
C PHE A 64 20.23 -2.29 11.17
N GLU A 65 19.22 -1.50 11.55
CA GLU A 65 18.97 -1.17 12.95
C GLU A 65 18.05 -2.21 13.61
N ALA A 66 18.51 -2.78 14.73
CA ALA A 66 17.82 -3.80 15.51
C ALA A 66 17.50 -5.14 14.81
N SER A 67 18.00 -5.36 13.59
CA SER A 67 17.84 -6.63 12.89
C SER A 67 19.06 -7.53 13.11
N CYS A 68 18.85 -8.72 13.66
CA CYS A 68 19.88 -9.75 13.69
C CYS A 68 19.93 -10.45 12.32
N SER A 69 21.08 -10.40 11.64
CA SER A 69 21.35 -11.11 10.38
C SER A 69 20.47 -10.71 9.18
N ASN A 70 20.54 -9.43 8.78
CA ASN A 70 19.79 -8.89 7.63
C ASN A 70 20.55 -8.87 6.29
N LEU A 71 21.76 -9.45 6.25
CA LEU A 71 22.57 -9.49 5.03
C LEU A 71 23.24 -10.87 4.92
N LEU A 72 22.85 -11.63 3.91
CA LEU A 72 23.31 -12.99 3.66
C LEU A 72 23.68 -13.13 2.18
N VAL A 73 24.45 -14.16 1.83
CA VAL A 73 24.90 -14.39 0.45
C VAL A 73 24.55 -15.80 0.04
N THR A 74 23.96 -15.94 -1.15
CA THR A 74 23.61 -17.25 -1.74
C THR A 74 24.83 -17.95 -2.33
N ARG A 75 24.69 -19.22 -2.69
CA ARG A 75 25.72 -19.97 -3.45
C ARG A 75 26.07 -19.35 -4.80
N LEU A 76 25.14 -18.60 -5.40
CA LEU A 76 25.32 -17.89 -6.67
C LEU A 76 25.92 -16.48 -6.49
N LEU A 77 26.37 -16.15 -5.27
CA LEU A 77 26.91 -14.83 -4.91
C LEU A 77 25.90 -13.68 -5.01
N HIS A 78 24.60 -13.96 -5.07
CA HIS A 78 23.57 -12.95 -4.89
C HIS A 78 23.48 -12.51 -3.43
N VAL A 79 23.31 -11.20 -3.22
CA VAL A 79 23.17 -10.60 -1.90
C VAL A 79 21.70 -10.63 -1.50
N VAL A 80 21.41 -11.16 -0.31
CA VAL A 80 20.06 -11.24 0.23
C VAL A 80 19.93 -10.36 1.45
N TYR A 81 18.91 -9.51 1.45
CA TYR A 81 18.61 -8.61 2.55
C TYR A 81 17.11 -8.35 2.66
N SER A 82 16.67 -7.71 3.74
CA SER A 82 15.28 -7.31 3.92
C SER A 82 15.14 -5.80 4.05
N LEU A 83 14.03 -5.27 3.53
CA LEU A 83 13.62 -3.88 3.70
C LEU A 83 12.11 -3.83 3.84
N ALA A 84 11.62 -3.08 4.83
CA ALA A 84 10.20 -3.08 5.21
C ALA A 84 9.68 -4.52 5.42
N ASN A 85 8.65 -4.93 4.70
CA ASN A 85 8.04 -6.26 4.75
C ASN A 85 8.46 -7.16 3.57
N ILE A 86 9.59 -6.87 2.90
CA ILE A 86 10.03 -7.60 1.70
C ILE A 86 11.44 -8.12 1.93
N ALA A 87 11.69 -9.37 1.52
CA ALA A 87 13.05 -9.89 1.36
C ALA A 87 13.47 -9.82 -0.11
N ILE A 88 14.72 -9.43 -0.34
CA ILE A 88 15.26 -9.04 -1.64
C ILE A 88 16.47 -9.91 -1.93
N VAL A 89 16.47 -10.56 -3.09
CA VAL A 89 17.64 -11.22 -3.68
C VAL A 89 18.17 -10.30 -4.76
N HIS A 90 19.35 -9.74 -4.54
CA HIS A 90 19.99 -8.81 -5.46
C HIS A 90 21.18 -9.47 -6.16
N ASP A 91 21.10 -9.53 -7.49
CA ASP A 91 22.24 -9.85 -8.33
C ASP A 91 22.95 -8.54 -8.71
N SER A 92 24.11 -8.30 -8.10
CA SER A 92 24.91 -7.10 -8.36
C SER A 92 25.56 -7.09 -9.76
N SER A 93 25.66 -8.25 -10.42
CA SER A 93 26.29 -8.35 -11.75
C SER A 93 25.35 -7.90 -12.86
N SER A 94 24.08 -8.30 -12.77
CA SER A 94 23.01 -7.89 -13.69
C SER A 94 22.23 -6.67 -13.22
N SER A 95 22.48 -6.21 -11.99
CA SER A 95 21.70 -5.14 -11.32
C SER A 95 20.20 -5.46 -11.23
N SER A 96 19.85 -6.74 -11.15
CA SER A 96 18.46 -7.20 -11.01
C SER A 96 18.10 -7.49 -9.56
N GLN A 97 16.81 -7.46 -9.27
CA GLN A 97 16.25 -7.82 -7.97
C GLN A 97 15.10 -8.81 -8.14
N ARG A 98 15.02 -9.75 -7.20
CA ARG A 98 13.87 -10.63 -7.01
C ARG A 98 13.35 -10.47 -5.60
N PHE A 99 12.05 -10.63 -5.45
CA PHE A 99 11.34 -10.31 -4.22
C PHE A 99 10.63 -11.54 -3.66
N CYS A 100 10.77 -11.74 -2.36
CA CYS A 100 9.91 -12.62 -1.59
C CYS A 100 8.82 -11.77 -0.93
N TRP A 101 7.59 -12.02 -1.33
CA TRP A 101 6.40 -11.33 -0.86
C TRP A 101 5.71 -12.11 0.26
N GLY A 102 4.74 -11.47 0.92
CA GLY A 102 3.77 -12.15 1.78
C GLY A 102 3.78 -11.70 3.23
N HIS A 103 4.90 -11.19 3.75
CA HIS A 103 4.90 -10.58 5.09
C HIS A 103 3.96 -9.37 5.11
N THR A 104 3.10 -9.32 6.11
CA THR A 104 2.14 -8.23 6.32
C THR A 104 2.71 -7.10 7.17
N ASP A 105 3.81 -7.38 7.87
CA ASP A 105 4.54 -6.42 8.70
C ASP A 105 6.06 -6.58 8.47
N ARG A 106 6.86 -5.73 9.10
CA ARG A 106 8.30 -5.63 8.91
C ARG A 106 9.01 -6.95 9.18
N VAL A 107 9.92 -7.34 8.27
CA VAL A 107 10.83 -8.47 8.48
C VAL A 107 11.89 -8.09 9.50
N LEU A 108 12.01 -8.89 10.57
CA LEU A 108 12.94 -8.63 11.68
C LEU A 108 14.17 -9.54 11.68
N SER A 109 14.04 -10.74 11.10
CA SER A 109 15.08 -11.76 11.13
C SER A 109 15.09 -12.59 9.86
N MET A 110 16.28 -13.04 9.48
CA MET A 110 16.50 -13.93 8.36
C MET A 110 17.52 -15.01 8.71
N ALA A 111 17.30 -16.23 8.22
CA ALA A 111 18.21 -17.35 8.33
C ALA A 111 18.41 -18.01 6.96
N LEU A 112 19.64 -18.48 6.71
CA LEU A 112 20.02 -19.19 5.48
C LEU A 112 20.28 -20.66 5.81
N HIS A 113 19.64 -21.55 5.05
CA HIS A 113 19.89 -22.99 5.12
C HIS A 113 21.31 -23.33 4.61
N PRO A 114 21.97 -24.40 5.10
CA PRO A 114 23.34 -24.74 4.68
C PRO A 114 23.55 -25.00 3.19
N ASP A 115 22.48 -25.28 2.43
CA ASP A 115 22.53 -25.37 0.97
C ASP A 115 22.71 -24.02 0.26
N GLN A 116 22.65 -22.92 1.01
CA GLN A 116 22.77 -21.53 0.55
C GLN A 116 21.74 -21.13 -0.51
N ARG A 117 20.57 -21.78 -0.47
CA ARG A 117 19.48 -21.59 -1.43
C ARG A 117 18.15 -21.28 -0.73
N LEU A 118 17.84 -22.01 0.34
CA LEU A 118 16.61 -21.81 1.11
C LEU A 118 16.81 -20.77 2.22
N PHE A 119 15.81 -19.90 2.38
CA PHE A 119 15.79 -18.86 3.38
C PHE A 119 14.54 -18.97 4.25
N ALA A 120 14.70 -18.59 5.52
CA ALA A 120 13.61 -18.40 6.46
C ALA A 120 13.57 -16.92 6.88
N THR A 121 12.41 -16.29 6.81
CA THR A 121 12.20 -14.89 7.24
C THR A 121 11.04 -14.79 8.21
N GLY A 122 11.16 -13.93 9.23
CA GLY A 122 10.13 -13.72 10.26
C GLY A 122 9.70 -12.27 10.37
N GLN A 123 8.39 -12.03 10.46
CA GLN A 123 7.83 -10.68 10.64
C GLN A 123 7.66 -10.25 12.11
N ALA A 124 7.53 -8.94 12.30
CA ALA A 124 7.07 -8.32 13.52
C ALA A 124 5.57 -8.57 13.79
N GLY A 125 5.15 -8.27 15.03
CA GLY A 125 3.74 -8.25 15.41
C GLY A 125 3.34 -9.31 16.43
N PRO A 126 2.08 -9.25 16.92
CA PRO A 126 1.57 -10.15 17.95
C PRO A 126 1.28 -11.58 17.45
N ASP A 127 1.03 -11.75 16.15
CA ASP A 127 0.88 -13.06 15.48
C ASP A 127 1.88 -13.12 14.31
N PRO A 128 3.19 -13.36 14.60
CA PRO A 128 4.22 -13.30 13.60
C PRO A 128 4.17 -14.54 12.69
N LEU A 129 4.27 -14.28 11.39
CA LEU A 129 4.42 -15.31 10.37
C LEU A 129 5.91 -15.56 10.09
N VAL A 130 6.22 -16.82 9.84
CA VAL A 130 7.52 -17.24 9.30
C VAL A 130 7.30 -17.75 7.88
N PHE A 131 8.14 -17.32 6.96
CA PHE A 131 8.10 -17.73 5.55
C PHE A 131 9.37 -18.48 5.23
N ILE A 132 9.21 -19.69 4.68
CA ILE A 132 10.30 -20.44 4.05
C ILE A 132 10.20 -20.24 2.54
N TRP A 133 11.29 -19.88 1.88
CA TRP A 133 11.28 -19.56 0.46
C TRP A 133 12.62 -19.89 -0.20
N ASP A 134 12.58 -20.08 -1.51
CA ASP A 134 13.72 -20.42 -2.34
C ASP A 134 14.24 -19.18 -3.07
N SER A 135 15.52 -18.85 -2.88
CA SER A 135 16.16 -17.70 -3.52
C SER A 135 16.43 -17.87 -5.02
N GLU A 136 16.27 -19.08 -5.55
CA GLU A 136 16.44 -19.38 -6.98
C GLU A 136 15.11 -19.39 -7.75
N GLU A 137 13.96 -19.44 -7.08
CA GLU A 137 12.66 -19.30 -7.76
C GLU A 137 12.43 -17.84 -8.22
N GLU A 138 11.78 -17.67 -9.37
CA GLU A 138 11.55 -16.34 -9.98
C GLU A 138 10.53 -15.50 -9.20
N GLU A 139 9.53 -16.16 -8.62
CA GLU A 139 8.65 -15.59 -7.60
C GLU A 139 9.08 -16.23 -6.30
N GLY A 140 9.43 -15.44 -5.26
CA GLY A 140 9.76 -15.98 -3.95
C GLY A 140 8.53 -16.62 -3.31
N LYS A 141 8.13 -17.81 -3.79
CA LYS A 141 6.97 -18.53 -3.34
C LYS A 141 7.25 -18.99 -1.93
N GLN A 142 6.31 -18.62 -1.07
CA GLN A 142 6.23 -19.16 0.26
C GLN A 142 6.01 -20.68 0.15
N VAL A 143 7.01 -21.45 0.57
CA VAL A 143 6.94 -22.92 0.63
C VAL A 143 6.09 -23.35 1.82
N GLU A 144 6.13 -22.61 2.92
CA GLU A 144 5.34 -22.89 4.13
C GLU A 144 5.19 -21.62 4.98
N SER A 145 3.99 -21.39 5.54
CA SER A 145 3.82 -20.47 6.67
C SER A 145 3.35 -21.24 7.89
N SER A 146 4.07 -21.07 8.99
CA SER A 146 3.69 -21.64 10.28
C SER A 146 3.42 -20.50 11.26
N ARG A 147 2.38 -20.66 12.08
CA ARG A 147 2.10 -19.78 13.21
C ARG A 147 2.74 -20.39 14.44
N GLY A 148 3.47 -19.59 15.21
CA GLY A 148 3.94 -20.00 16.53
C GLY A 148 2.72 -20.30 17.41
N LYS A 149 2.54 -21.56 17.84
CA LYS A 149 1.54 -21.89 18.85
C LYS A 149 2.06 -21.43 20.20
N SER A 150 1.33 -20.52 20.85
CA SER A 150 1.54 -20.17 22.26
C SER A 150 1.07 -21.26 23.20
#